data_AF-A0A972NX18-F1
#
_entry.id   AF-A0A972NX18-F1
#
_cell.length_a   1.000
_cell.length_b   1.000
_cell.length_c   1.000
_cell.angle_alpha   90.00
_cell.angle_beta   90.00
_cell.angle_gamma   90.00
#
_symmetry.space_group_name_H-M   'P 1'
#
loop_
_entity.id
_entity.type
_entity.pdbx_description
1 polymer ?
#
loop_
_entity_poly.entity_id
_entity_poly.type
_entity_poly.pdbx_seq_one_letter_code
_entity_poly.pdbx_strand_id
1 'polypeptide(L)'
;MSAQLSEYKQGLYIQANVPNWPDQATFTGTVSIIDKRGATATDTRYTPNWVRPAQSVDEARAILLKYGIDVIEGRAQQGSDVNG
;
A
#
# COMPACT_ATOMS: atom_id res chain seq x y z
N MET A 1 -6.41 10.35 7.68
CA MET A 1 -5.65 9.33 6.94
C MET A 1 -4.46 8.93 7.79
N SER A 2 -4.25 7.63 8.01
CA SER A 2 -3.03 7.15 8.68
C SER A 2 -2.07 6.62 7.63
N ALA A 3 -0.96 7.32 7.43
CA ALA A 3 0.09 6.93 6.50
C ALA A 3 1.26 6.34 7.30
N GLN A 4 1.62 5.09 7.02
CA GLN A 4 2.82 4.47 7.58
C GLN A 4 3.86 4.39 6.46
N LEU A 5 4.95 5.13 6.63
CA LEU A 5 6.10 5.10 5.74
C LEU A 5 7.04 3.98 6.20
N SER A 6 7.30 3.01 5.34
CA SER A 6 8.27 1.94 5.59
C SER A 6 9.33 1.95 4.50
N GLU A 7 10.60 2.09 4.89
CA GLU A 7 11.72 1.91 3.98
C GLU A 7 11.88 0.41 3.70
N TYR A 8 11.76 0.02 2.43
CA TYR A 8 11.87 -1.37 2.01
C TYR A 8 13.27 -1.71 1.50
N LYS A 9 13.89 -0.79 0.75
CA LYS A 9 15.30 -0.82 0.30
C LYS A 9 15.85 0.60 0.36
N GLN A 10 17.18 0.76 0.36
CA GLN A 10 17.80 2.09 0.41
C GLN A 10 17.20 3.02 -0.64
N GLY A 11 16.53 4.08 -0.20
CA GLY A 11 15.88 5.07 -1.06
C GLY A 11 14.55 4.63 -1.70
N LEU A 12 14.01 3.45 -1.37
CA LEU A 12 12.69 2.97 -1.77
C LEU A 12 11.76 2.88 -0.57
N TYR A 13 10.67 3.64 -0.60
CA TYR A 13 9.69 3.69 0.48
C TYR A 13 8.33 3.21 0.01
N ILE A 14 7.63 2.53 0.90
CA ILE A 14 6.25 2.09 0.72
C ILE A 14 5.40 2.84 1.74
N GLN A 15 4.37 3.54 1.25
CA GLN A 15 3.41 4.24 2.09
C GLN A 15 2.03 3.59 1.92
N ALA A 16 1.58 2.87 2.95
CA ALA A 16 0.22 2.33 2.99
C ALA A 16 -0.76 3.42 3.45
N ASN A 17 -1.75 3.73 2.60
CA ASN A 17 -2.75 4.76 2.83
C ASN A 17 -4.11 4.10 3.08
N VAL A 18 -4.48 4.02 4.37
CA VAL A 18 -5.77 3.48 4.80
C VAL A 18 -6.61 4.62 5.40
N PRO A 19 -7.82 4.89 4.87
CA PRO A 19 -8.80 5.74 5.54
C PRO A 19 -9.21 5.07 6.87
N ASN A 20 -9.18 5.83 7.95
CA ASN A 20 -9.66 5.37 9.25
C ASN A 20 -10.76 6.32 9.71
N TRP A 21 -12.01 5.89 9.60
CA TRP A 21 -13.19 6.62 10.03
C TRP A 21 -13.90 5.80 11.11
N PRO A 22 -14.38 6.43 12.20
CA PRO A 22 -14.94 5.72 13.35
C PRO A 22 -16.16 4.85 13.02
N ASP A 23 -16.90 5.16 11.95
CA ASP A 23 -18.12 4.44 11.55
C ASP A 23 -17.90 3.42 10.41
N GLN A 24 -16.64 3.12 10.08
CA GLN A 24 -16.32 2.29 8.94
C GLN A 24 -16.29 0.80 9.33
N ALA A 25 -17.22 0.00 8.78
CA ALA A 25 -17.29 -1.44 9.02
C ALA A 25 -16.18 -2.25 8.32
N THR A 26 -15.51 -1.66 7.33
CA THR A 26 -14.58 -2.35 6.43
C THR A 26 -13.45 -1.43 5.97
N PHE A 27 -12.19 -1.86 6.07
CA PHE A 27 -11.03 -1.05 5.73
C PHE A 27 -10.43 -1.46 4.38
N THR A 28 -10.30 -0.50 3.47
CA THR A 28 -9.61 -0.64 2.19
C THR A 28 -8.61 0.50 2.04
N GLY A 29 -7.73 0.46 1.03
CA GLY A 29 -6.79 1.53 0.82
C GLY A 29 -5.95 1.41 -0.43
N THR A 30 -4.98 2.30 -0.55
CA THR A 30 -4.02 2.39 -1.66
C THR A 30 -2.60 2.40 -1.13
N VAL A 31 -1.63 2.06 -1.97
CA VAL A 31 -0.21 2.16 -1.62
C VAL A 31 0.47 3.20 -2.51
N SER A 32 1.40 3.97 -1.96
CA SER A 32 2.31 4.83 -2.73
C SER A 32 3.72 4.28 -2.62
N ILE A 33 4.39 4.10 -3.76
CA ILE A 33 5.80 3.71 -3.82
C ILE A 33 6.59 4.96 -4.18
N ILE A 34 7.49 5.36 -3.29
CA ILE A 34 8.32 6.54 -3.43
C ILE A 34 9.75 6.06 -3.69
N ASP A 35 10.26 6.29 -4.89
CA ASP A 35 11.63 5.98 -5.28
C ASP A 35 12.47 7.27 -5.27
N LYS A 36 13.43 7.32 -4.36
CA LYS A 36 14.40 8.41 -4.17
C LYS A 36 15.82 8.00 -4.54
N ARG A 37 16.01 6.86 -5.23
CA ARG A 37 17.35 6.40 -5.64
C ARG A 37 17.92 7.21 -6.81
N GLY A 38 17.06 7.84 -7.62
CA GLY A 38 17.44 8.70 -8.73
C GLY A 38 17.65 10.17 -8.33
N ALA A 39 18.08 10.99 -9.29
CA ALA A 39 18.24 12.44 -9.11
C ALA A 39 16.92 13.17 -8.81
N THR A 40 15.79 12.56 -9.16
CA THR A 40 14.44 13.06 -8.87
C THR A 40 13.66 11.97 -8.16
N ALA A 41 12.98 12.35 -7.08
CA ALA A 41 12.07 11.45 -6.40
C ALA A 41 10.81 11.22 -7.25
N THR A 42 10.45 9.97 -7.49
CA THR A 42 9.20 9.61 -8.16
C THR A 42 8.24 9.01 -7.15
N ASP A 43 6.99 9.47 -7.15
CA ASP A 43 5.91 8.91 -6.35
C ASP A 43 4.89 8.26 -7.30
N THR A 44 4.71 6.95 -7.17
CA THR A 44 3.74 6.20 -7.96
C THR A 44 2.69 5.60 -7.04
N ARG A 45 1.43 5.94 -7.28
CA ARG A 45 0.29 5.42 -6.53
C ARG A 45 -0.27 4.17 -7.20
N TYR A 46 -0.48 3.13 -6.38
CA TYR A 46 -1.09 1.89 -6.79
C TYR A 46 -2.38 1.62 -5.99
N THR A 47 -3.40 1.16 -6.71
CA THR A 47 -4.68 0.75 -6.13
C THR A 47 -4.87 -0.74 -6.40
N PRO A 48 -4.85 -1.60 -5.36
CA PRO A 48 -5.16 -3.02 -5.52
C PRO A 48 -6.68 -3.23 -5.64
N ASN A 49 -7.07 -4.41 -6.14
CA ASN A 49 -8.44 -4.87 -6.10
C ASN A 49 -8.70 -5.67 -4.81
N TRP A 50 -9.61 -5.20 -3.96
CA TRP A 50 -9.88 -5.86 -2.67
C TRP A 50 -10.89 -6.99 -2.88
N VAL A 51 -10.44 -8.25 -2.78
CA VAL A 51 -11.32 -9.43 -2.89
C VAL A 51 -12.31 -9.47 -1.73
N ARG A 52 -11.81 -9.18 -0.52
CA ARG A 52 -12.64 -8.86 0.64
C ARG A 52 -12.02 -7.68 1.39
N PRO A 53 -12.84 -6.81 2.02
CA PRO A 53 -12.29 -5.74 2.84
C PRO A 53 -11.60 -6.28 4.09
N ALA A 54 -10.62 -5.54 4.62
CA ALA A 54 -10.01 -5.86 5.91
C ALA A 54 -10.95 -5.49 7.07
N GLN A 55 -10.81 -6.18 8.19
CA GLN A 55 -11.59 -5.97 9.42
C GLN A 55 -11.00 -4.90 10.34
N SER A 56 -9.74 -4.52 10.12
CA SER A 56 -9.08 -3.45 10.86
C SER A 56 -8.14 -2.61 9.98
N VAL A 57 -7.82 -1.40 10.45
CA VAL A 57 -6.81 -0.53 9.82
C VAL A 57 -5.45 -1.22 9.75
N ASP A 58 -5.05 -1.91 10.81
CA ASP A 58 -3.74 -2.56 10.90
C ASP A 58 -3.65 -3.75 9.93
N GLU A 59 -4.71 -4.54 9.80
CA GLU A 59 -4.81 -5.59 8.78
C GLU A 59 -4.73 -4.99 7.37
N ALA A 60 -5.49 -3.92 7.10
CA ALA A 60 -5.45 -3.26 5.80
C ALA A 60 -4.03 -2.75 5.46
N ARG A 61 -3.32 -2.18 6.44
CA ARG A 61 -1.93 -1.73 6.26
C ARG A 61 -0.99 -2.90 5.97
N ALA A 62 -1.10 -4.00 6.72
CA ALA A 62 -0.26 -5.17 6.50
C ALA A 62 -0.43 -5.74 5.07
N ILE A 63 -1.68 -5.82 4.60
CA ILE A 63 -2.01 -6.25 3.24
C ILE A 63 -1.42 -5.29 2.19
N LEU A 64 -1.60 -3.99 2.38
CA LEU A 64 -1.08 -2.97 1.45
C LEU A 64 0.45 -2.90 1.42
N LEU A 65 1.11 -3.11 2.56
CA LEU A 65 2.57 -3.19 2.62
C LEU A 65 3.07 -4.39 1.82
N LYS A 66 2.47 -5.57 2.01
CA LYS A 66 2.79 -6.78 1.24
C LYS A 66 2.57 -6.56 -0.25
N TYR A 67 1.43 -6.00 -0.64
CA TYR A 67 1.14 -5.63 -2.03
C TYR A 67 2.18 -4.66 -2.61
N GLY A 68 2.57 -3.63 -1.85
CA GLY A 68 3.62 -2.69 -2.28
C GLY A 68 4.97 -3.38 -2.50
N ILE A 69 5.34 -4.34 -1.65
CA ILE A 69 6.55 -5.16 -1.83
C ILE A 69 6.42 -6.00 -3.10
N ASP A 70 5.28 -6.66 -3.31
CA ASP A 70 5.02 -7.49 -4.48
C ASP A 70 5.05 -6.67 -5.79
N VAL A 71 4.60 -5.42 -5.77
CA VAL A 71 4.73 -4.49 -6.90
C VAL A 71 6.20 -4.17 -7.20
N ILE A 72 7.00 -3.86 -6.17
CA ILE A 72 8.44 -3.58 -6.34
C ILE A 72 9.18 -4.82 -6.87
N GLU A 73 8.78 -6.01 -6.44
CA GLU A 73 9.37 -7.28 -6.87
C GLU A 73 8.82 -7.78 -8.21
N GLY A 74 7.90 -7.06 -8.85
CA GLY A 74 7.30 -7.43 -10.14
C GLY A 74 6.33 -8.61 -10.08
N ARG A 75 5.83 -8.95 -8.89
CA ARG A 75 4.85 -10.02 -8.64
C ARG A 75 3.40 -9.53 -8.67
N ALA A 76 3.20 -8.22 -8.51
CA ALA A 76 1.90 -7.57 -8.57
C ALA A 76 1.97 -6.30 -9.43
N GLN A 77 0.82 -5.82 -9.87
CA GLN A 77 0.67 -4.60 -10.66
C GLN A 77 -0.62 -3.88 -10.28
N GLN A 78 -0.84 -2.69 -10.87
CA GLN A 78 -2.06 -1.93 -10.69
C GLN A 78 -3.31 -2.83 -10.87
N GLY A 79 -4.19 -2.83 -9.87
CA GLY A 79 -5.42 -3.62 -9.89
C GLY A 79 -5.25 -5.11 -9.57
N SER A 80 -4.07 -5.59 -9.17
CA SER A 80 -3.95 -6.97 -8.69
C SER A 80 -4.79 -7.21 -7.43
N ASP A 81 -5.32 -8.42 -7.31
CA ASP A 81 -6.14 -8.84 -6.20
C ASP A 81 -5.36 -8.92 -4.89
N VAL A 82 -5.98 -8.45 -3.81
CA VAL A 82 -5.46 -8.54 -2.44
C VAL A 82 -6.54 -9.05 -1.50
N ASN A 83 -6.09 -9.63 -0.37
CA ASN A 83 -6.96 -10.19 0.65
C ASN A 83 -7.91 -11.29 0.14
N GLY A 84 -7.47 -12.08 -0.85
CA GLY A 84 -8.16 -13.27 -1.35
C GLY A 84 -7.87 -14.52 -0.53
#